data_AF-A0A454WIQ4-F1
#
_entry.id   AF-A0A454WIQ4-F1
#
_cell.length_a   1.000
_cell.length_b   1.000
_cell.length_c   1.000
_cell.angle_alpha   90.00
_cell.angle_beta   90.00
_cell.angle_gamma   90.00
#
_symmetry.space_group_name_H-M   'P 1'
#
loop_
_entity.id
_entity.type
_entity.pdbx_description
1 polymer ?
#
loop_
_entity_poly.entity_id
_entity_poly.type
_entity_poly.pdbx_seq_one_letter_code
_entity_poly.pdbx_strand_id
1 'polypeptide(L)'
;MPVSERQLSEFADKHAWQIPFDTSPRHLAGPGDARHVTHGLAAAGWTRTSDPLSPRMVMTSPDHRYSMRFTPESGYMSAWWHLTSEPFGAEPYWYAAVGELVPAEVIAAVTDALVIPPPAAQPDPWRTLDAAGWARDDSGVARSADGMCTIEHRPVSELHDTPEWHIETHETNFHELGGRRIWHAHFHQNVSAHLVNAFVTALTDTAPLQRGMHEPTAHYRAVQEPSPLSPQQVVDAHTDRLKAITARVRAARRRQTKPAPAPVHTRTAQPAARR
;
A
#
# COMPACT_ATOMS: atom_id res chain seq x y z
N MET A 1 14.25 -12.22 -5.48
CA MET A 1 13.91 -13.57 -6.01
C MET A 1 12.45 -13.52 -6.41
N PRO A 2 12.06 -13.96 -7.62
CA PRO A 2 10.65 -14.07 -7.96
C PRO A 2 9.95 -15.05 -7.01
N VAL A 3 8.65 -14.88 -6.80
CA VAL A 3 7.84 -15.81 -5.99
C VAL A 3 7.99 -17.21 -6.59
N SER A 4 8.39 -18.19 -5.77
CA SER A 4 8.58 -19.57 -6.23
C SER A 4 7.24 -20.30 -6.39
N GLU A 5 7.23 -21.34 -7.22
CA GLU A 5 6.04 -22.19 -7.39
C GLU A 5 5.58 -22.80 -6.05
N ARG A 6 6.54 -23.19 -5.20
CA ARG A 6 6.26 -23.64 -3.83
C ARG A 6 5.52 -22.58 -3.01
N GLN A 7 5.95 -21.31 -3.06
CA GLN A 7 5.30 -20.23 -2.32
C GLN A 7 3.87 -19.97 -2.83
N LEU A 8 3.65 -20.10 -4.14
CA LEU A 8 2.31 -20.02 -4.72
C LEU A 8 1.44 -21.22 -4.31
N SER A 9 1.99 -22.43 -4.28
CA SER A 9 1.30 -23.62 -3.77
C SER A 9 0.90 -23.44 -2.32
N GLU A 10 1.80 -22.98 -1.45
CA GLU A 10 1.49 -22.71 -0.03
C GLU A 10 0.41 -21.63 0.14
N PHE A 11 0.29 -20.69 -0.80
CA PHE A 11 -0.83 -19.75 -0.82
C PHE A 11 -2.12 -20.46 -1.24
N ALA A 12 -2.08 -21.19 -2.35
CA ALA A 12 -3.21 -21.95 -2.84
C ALA A 12 -3.74 -22.94 -1.78
N ASP A 13 -2.87 -23.71 -1.13
CA ASP A 13 -3.23 -24.71 -0.14
C ASP A 13 -3.94 -24.10 1.07
N LYS A 14 -3.50 -22.93 1.55
CA LYS A 14 -4.20 -22.23 2.65
C LYS A 14 -5.61 -21.79 2.23
N HIS A 15 -5.75 -21.28 1.01
CA HIS A 15 -7.02 -20.68 0.54
C HIS A 15 -7.99 -21.71 -0.06
N ALA A 16 -7.50 -22.84 -0.60
CA ALA A 16 -8.30 -23.83 -1.32
C ALA A 16 -9.40 -24.48 -0.47
N TRP A 17 -9.18 -24.58 0.84
CA TRP A 17 -10.13 -25.19 1.79
C TRP A 17 -10.94 -24.16 2.57
N GLN A 18 -10.68 -22.86 2.38
CA GLN A 18 -11.42 -21.81 3.07
C GLN A 18 -12.71 -21.53 2.31
N ILE A 19 -13.83 -21.46 3.05
CA ILE A 19 -15.07 -20.91 2.49
C ILE A 19 -14.89 -19.39 2.48
N PRO A 20 -14.88 -18.73 1.31
CA PRO A 20 -14.64 -17.30 1.22
C PRO A 20 -15.87 -16.50 1.67
N PHE A 21 -15.59 -15.40 2.37
CA PHE A 21 -16.56 -14.42 2.84
C PHE A 21 -16.13 -13.04 2.35
N ASP A 22 -17.10 -12.32 1.79
CA ASP A 22 -17.00 -10.91 1.46
C ASP A 22 -17.06 -10.11 2.75
N THR A 23 -15.97 -9.43 3.09
CA THR A 23 -15.85 -8.64 4.33
C THR A 23 -15.79 -7.15 4.04
N SER A 24 -16.68 -6.39 4.67
CA SER A 24 -16.79 -4.93 4.51
C SER A 24 -17.18 -4.23 5.83
N PRO A 25 -16.95 -2.92 5.97
CA PRO A 25 -16.11 -2.08 5.13
C PRO A 25 -14.62 -2.44 5.29
N ARG A 26 -13.79 -2.06 4.31
CA ARG A 26 -12.38 -2.49 4.27
C ARG A 26 -11.59 -2.10 5.51
N HIS A 27 -11.84 -0.92 6.08
CA HIS A 27 -11.17 -0.47 7.31
C HIS A 27 -11.47 -1.33 8.54
N LEU A 28 -12.48 -2.21 8.51
CA LEU A 28 -12.80 -3.14 9.60
C LEU A 28 -12.46 -4.60 9.27
N ALA A 29 -12.02 -4.90 8.05
CA ALA A 29 -11.84 -6.28 7.56
C ALA A 29 -10.69 -7.05 8.23
N GLY A 30 -9.82 -6.38 8.99
CA GLY A 30 -8.67 -7.02 9.63
C GLY A 30 -7.51 -7.30 8.68
N PRO A 31 -6.41 -7.84 9.23
CA PRO A 31 -5.11 -7.92 8.54
C PRO A 31 -5.11 -8.85 7.33
N GLY A 32 -5.93 -9.90 7.31
CA GLY A 32 -5.93 -10.90 6.24
C GLY A 32 -4.58 -11.58 6.05
N ASP A 33 -4.29 -12.00 4.82
CA ASP A 33 -3.04 -12.69 4.50
C ASP A 33 -1.90 -11.73 4.14
N ALA A 34 -0.89 -11.63 5.01
CA ALA A 34 0.31 -10.82 4.81
C ALA A 34 1.06 -11.12 3.49
N ARG A 35 0.83 -12.27 2.86
CA ARG A 35 1.40 -12.63 1.55
C ARG A 35 0.89 -11.74 0.42
N HIS A 36 -0.22 -11.01 0.60
CA HIS A 36 -0.59 -9.95 -0.35
C HIS A 36 0.49 -8.87 -0.49
N VAL A 37 1.22 -8.56 0.60
CA VAL A 37 2.34 -7.61 0.58
C VAL A 37 3.62 -8.32 0.11
N THR A 38 3.99 -9.42 0.76
CA THR A 38 5.32 -10.03 0.54
C THR A 38 5.45 -10.72 -0.81
N HIS A 39 4.41 -11.39 -1.33
CA HIS A 39 4.45 -11.95 -2.68
C HIS A 39 4.49 -10.84 -3.72
N GLY A 40 3.77 -9.73 -3.52
CA GLY A 40 3.80 -8.57 -4.42
C GLY A 40 5.20 -7.98 -4.55
N LEU A 41 5.86 -7.72 -3.41
CA LEU A 41 7.25 -7.24 -3.38
C LEU A 41 8.23 -8.23 -4.03
N ALA A 42 8.11 -9.53 -3.73
CA ALA A 42 8.94 -10.56 -4.34
C ALA A 42 8.72 -10.66 -5.87
N ALA A 43 7.46 -10.53 -6.35
CA ALA A 43 7.12 -10.48 -7.76
C ALA A 43 7.69 -9.24 -8.48
N ALA A 44 7.88 -8.15 -7.74
CA ALA A 44 8.61 -6.96 -8.20
C ALA A 44 10.14 -7.09 -8.14
N GLY A 45 10.64 -8.19 -7.59
CA GLY A 45 12.06 -8.53 -7.53
C GLY A 45 12.75 -8.18 -6.21
N TRP A 46 12.02 -7.70 -5.20
CA TRP A 46 12.57 -7.47 -3.87
C TRP A 46 13.15 -8.76 -3.27
N THR A 47 14.08 -8.62 -2.35
CA THR A 47 14.76 -9.74 -1.69
C THR A 47 14.59 -9.66 -0.19
N ARG A 48 14.37 -10.80 0.47
CA ARG A 48 14.45 -10.88 1.92
C ARG A 48 15.91 -10.75 2.34
N THR A 49 16.21 -9.75 3.16
CA THR A 49 17.55 -9.46 3.68
C THR A 49 17.69 -9.80 5.16
N SER A 50 16.59 -10.03 5.86
CA SER A 50 16.62 -10.55 7.23
C SER A 50 16.86 -12.06 7.28
N ASP A 51 17.33 -12.52 8.44
CA ASP A 51 17.43 -13.94 8.79
C ASP A 51 16.07 -14.65 8.60
N PRO A 52 16.02 -15.74 7.80
CA PRO A 52 14.85 -16.61 7.63
C PRO A 52 14.18 -17.06 8.93
N LEU A 53 14.96 -17.29 9.99
CA LEU A 53 14.52 -17.80 11.29
C LEU A 53 14.15 -16.68 12.28
N SER A 54 14.40 -15.42 11.93
CA SER A 54 13.99 -14.28 12.76
C SER A 54 12.49 -14.02 12.63
N PRO A 55 11.79 -13.68 13.73
CA PRO A 55 10.39 -13.22 13.68
C PRO A 55 10.27 -11.86 12.99
N ARG A 56 11.39 -11.16 12.77
CA ARG A 56 11.43 -9.91 12.02
C ARG A 56 11.77 -10.20 10.56
N MET A 57 10.93 -9.71 9.67
CA MET A 57 11.12 -9.85 8.24
C MET A 57 11.51 -8.49 7.65
N VAL A 58 12.61 -8.45 6.91
CA VAL A 58 13.04 -7.28 6.15
C VAL A 58 13.17 -7.68 4.69
N MET A 59 12.53 -6.91 3.82
CA MET A 59 12.66 -7.00 2.37
C MET A 59 13.26 -5.70 1.84
N THR A 60 14.22 -5.81 0.93
CA THR A 60 14.89 -4.66 0.32
C THR A 60 14.62 -4.63 -1.19
N SER A 61 14.45 -3.42 -1.72
CA SER A 61 14.23 -3.21 -3.14
C SER A 61 15.47 -3.59 -3.97
N PRO A 62 15.31 -3.94 -5.27
CA PRO A 62 16.43 -4.30 -6.14
C PRO A 62 17.49 -3.21 -6.33
N ASP A 63 17.10 -1.94 -6.13
CA ASP A 63 17.97 -0.76 -6.21
C ASP A 63 18.47 -0.29 -4.84
N HIS A 64 18.16 -1.03 -3.77
CA HIS A 64 18.53 -0.73 -2.38
C HIS A 64 18.06 0.64 -1.86
N ARG A 65 17.09 1.26 -2.53
CA ARG A 65 16.54 2.57 -2.14
C ARG A 65 15.39 2.48 -1.15
N TYR A 66 14.76 1.32 -1.04
CA TYR A 66 13.62 1.12 -0.17
C TYR A 66 13.75 -0.18 0.61
N SER A 67 13.27 -0.15 1.85
CA SER A 67 13.19 -1.30 2.72
C SER A 67 11.80 -1.39 3.34
N MET A 68 11.26 -2.61 3.39
CA MET A 68 9.99 -2.95 4.03
C MET A 68 10.30 -3.88 5.19
N ARG A 69 9.98 -3.46 6.41
CA ARG A 69 10.18 -4.20 7.64
C ARG A 69 8.83 -4.59 8.23
N PHE A 70 8.67 -5.87 8.50
CA PHE A 70 7.63 -6.43 9.34
C PHE A 70 8.25 -6.81 10.68
N THR A 71 7.77 -6.19 11.76
CA THR A 71 8.20 -6.48 13.14
C THR A 71 6.95 -6.66 13.99
N PRO A 72 6.62 -7.90 14.40
CA PRO A 72 5.54 -8.10 15.34
C PRO A 72 5.95 -7.45 16.67
N GLU A 73 5.19 -6.46 17.10
CA GLU A 73 5.45 -5.70 18.33
C GLU A 73 4.16 -5.61 19.15
N SER A 74 4.29 -5.74 20.46
CA SER A 74 3.18 -5.62 21.39
C SER A 74 3.08 -4.18 21.88
N GLY A 75 1.95 -3.51 21.63
CA GLY A 75 1.70 -2.19 22.21
C GLY A 75 0.66 -1.39 21.43
N TYR A 76 -0.07 -0.51 22.11
CA TYR A 76 -1.14 0.32 21.53
C TYR A 76 -0.65 1.29 20.43
N MET A 77 0.64 1.65 20.45
CA MET A 77 1.29 2.50 19.45
C MET A 77 2.22 1.72 18.51
N SER A 78 2.19 0.38 18.55
CA SER A 78 3.07 -0.43 17.72
C SER A 78 2.64 -0.40 16.26
N ALA A 79 3.59 -0.13 15.37
CA ALA A 79 3.44 -0.32 13.95
C ALA A 79 4.12 -1.64 13.55
N TRP A 80 3.39 -2.53 12.90
CA TRP A 80 3.96 -3.82 12.51
C TRP A 80 4.73 -3.70 11.19
N TRP A 81 4.23 -2.87 10.29
CA TRP A 81 4.80 -2.64 8.98
C TRP A 81 5.48 -1.28 8.96
N HIS A 82 6.71 -1.24 8.48
CA HIS A 82 7.46 -0.02 8.26
C HIS A 82 8.02 -0.03 6.85
N LEU A 83 7.68 0.98 6.08
CA LEU A 83 8.23 1.21 4.75
C LEU A 83 9.14 2.44 4.84
N THR A 84 10.40 2.28 4.52
CA THR A 84 11.41 3.33 4.64
C THR A 84 12.14 3.53 3.32
N SER A 85 12.41 4.79 2.97
CA SER A 85 13.41 5.10 1.96
C SER A 85 14.78 5.14 2.61
N GLU A 86 15.75 4.44 2.03
CA GLU A 86 17.14 4.61 2.39
C GLU A 86 17.67 5.94 1.80
N PRO A 87 18.47 6.72 2.53
CA PRO A 87 19.08 7.92 1.97
C PRO A 87 19.91 7.60 0.73
N PHE A 88 19.46 8.07 -0.43
CA PHE A 88 20.14 7.86 -1.71
C PHE A 88 20.40 9.20 -2.40
N GLY A 89 21.66 9.64 -2.39
CA GLY A 89 22.05 10.93 -2.97
C GLY A 89 21.37 12.11 -2.27
N ALA A 90 20.65 12.93 -3.03
CA ALA A 90 19.94 14.12 -2.54
C ALA A 90 18.45 13.86 -2.23
N GLU A 91 17.99 12.61 -2.32
CA GLU A 91 16.58 12.31 -2.08
C GLU A 91 16.24 12.38 -0.59
N PRO A 92 15.12 13.03 -0.23
CA PRO A 92 14.75 13.20 1.16
C PRO A 92 14.30 11.86 1.76
N TYR A 93 14.73 11.60 2.98
CA TYR A 93 14.26 10.47 3.76
C TYR A 93 12.76 10.60 4.06
N TRP A 94 12.05 9.50 3.91
CA TRP A 94 10.68 9.32 4.34
C TRP A 94 10.48 7.92 4.93
N TYR A 95 9.45 7.83 5.75
CA TYR A 95 8.95 6.57 6.25
C TYR A 95 7.43 6.57 6.32
N ALA A 96 6.87 5.38 6.30
CA ALA A 96 5.49 5.13 6.63
C ALA A 96 5.46 3.96 7.62
N ALA A 97 4.62 4.05 8.65
CA ALA A 97 4.37 2.90 9.51
C ALA A 97 2.89 2.63 9.68
N VAL A 98 2.57 1.36 9.72
CA VAL A 98 1.21 0.83 9.61
C VAL A 98 1.02 -0.24 10.67
N GLY A 99 -0.07 -0.13 11.41
CA GLY A 99 -0.44 -1.01 12.51
C GLY A 99 -0.78 -2.43 12.07
N GLU A 100 -0.93 -3.31 13.07
CA GLU A 100 -1.23 -4.74 12.89
C GLU A 100 -2.50 -5.00 12.07
N LEU A 101 -3.62 -4.37 12.46
CA LEU A 101 -4.95 -4.72 11.93
C LEU A 101 -5.31 -4.02 10.62
N VAL A 102 -4.37 -3.31 10.00
CA VAL A 102 -4.60 -2.73 8.67
C VAL A 102 -4.66 -3.86 7.64
N PRO A 103 -5.68 -3.91 6.77
CA PRO A 103 -5.77 -4.96 5.78
C PRO A 103 -4.53 -5.05 4.90
N ALA A 104 -3.96 -6.25 4.77
CA ALA A 104 -2.77 -6.49 3.97
C ALA A 104 -2.98 -6.04 2.52
N GLU A 105 -4.19 -6.11 1.98
CA GLU A 105 -4.52 -5.66 0.63
C GLU A 105 -4.38 -4.14 0.46
N VAL A 106 -4.69 -3.36 1.50
CA VAL A 106 -4.51 -1.90 1.52
C VAL A 106 -3.01 -1.55 1.56
N ILE A 107 -2.25 -2.24 2.42
CA ILE A 107 -0.77 -2.10 2.45
C ILE A 107 -0.17 -2.51 1.10
N ALA A 108 -0.71 -3.57 0.52
CA ALA A 108 -0.22 -4.11 -0.74
C ALA A 108 -0.45 -3.16 -1.91
N ALA A 109 -1.53 -2.37 -1.91
CA ALA A 109 -1.74 -1.31 -2.89
C ALA A 109 -0.65 -0.22 -2.82
N VAL A 110 -0.19 0.13 -1.62
CA VAL A 110 0.95 1.06 -1.45
C VAL A 110 2.22 0.46 -2.03
N THR A 111 2.51 -0.80 -1.71
CA THR A 111 3.70 -1.46 -2.24
C THR A 111 3.64 -1.66 -3.77
N ASP A 112 2.46 -1.92 -4.33
CA ASP A 112 2.29 -2.04 -5.78
C ASP A 112 2.51 -0.70 -6.50
N ALA A 113 2.09 0.41 -5.86
CA ALA A 113 2.38 1.75 -6.36
C ALA A 113 3.87 2.08 -6.26
N LEU A 114 4.53 1.70 -5.17
CA LEU A 114 5.96 1.94 -4.93
C LEU A 114 6.88 1.28 -5.97
N VAL A 115 6.55 0.06 -6.40
CA VAL A 115 7.42 -0.69 -7.34
C VAL A 115 7.31 -0.23 -8.79
N ILE A 116 6.43 0.73 -9.06
CA ILE A 116 6.22 1.32 -10.39
C ILE A 116 6.69 2.78 -10.32
N PRO A 117 7.28 3.35 -11.40
CA PRO A 117 7.66 4.75 -11.42
C PRO A 117 6.47 5.67 -11.07
N PRO A 118 6.70 6.73 -10.29
CA PRO A 118 5.64 7.65 -9.91
C PRO A 118 5.01 8.29 -11.15
N PRO A 119 3.69 8.57 -11.12
CA PRO A 119 3.02 9.25 -12.22
C PRO A 119 3.57 10.67 -12.39
N ALA A 120 3.56 11.16 -13.64
CA ALA A 120 4.03 12.52 -13.95
C ALA A 120 3.20 13.60 -13.27
N ALA A 121 1.88 13.39 -13.17
CA ALA A 121 0.98 14.21 -12.37
C ALA A 121 0.70 13.48 -11.04
N GLN A 122 0.96 14.15 -9.93
CA GLN A 122 0.67 13.61 -8.62
C GLN A 122 -0.85 13.62 -8.38
N PRO A 123 -1.45 12.49 -7.96
CA PRO A 123 -2.85 12.46 -7.60
C PRO A 123 -3.08 13.23 -6.29
N ASP A 124 -4.30 13.71 -6.11
CA ASP A 124 -4.75 14.35 -4.88
C ASP A 124 -5.54 13.34 -4.02
N PRO A 125 -5.02 12.90 -2.86
CA PRO A 125 -5.73 11.97 -1.98
C PRO A 125 -7.09 12.49 -1.51
N TRP A 126 -7.26 13.81 -1.35
CA TRP A 126 -8.52 14.40 -0.91
C TRP A 126 -9.61 14.23 -1.96
N ARG A 127 -9.28 14.43 -3.24
CA ARG A 127 -10.22 14.19 -4.34
C ARG A 127 -10.69 12.74 -4.39
N THR A 128 -9.83 11.78 -4.03
CA THR A 128 -10.19 10.35 -3.95
C THR A 128 -11.16 10.09 -2.80
N LEU A 129 -11.00 10.75 -1.65
CA LEU A 129 -11.94 10.68 -0.53
C LEU A 129 -13.29 11.28 -0.87
N ASP A 130 -13.29 12.45 -1.50
CA ASP A 130 -14.50 13.14 -1.95
C ASP A 130 -15.28 12.26 -2.96
N ALA A 131 -14.57 11.64 -3.92
CA ALA A 131 -15.17 10.73 -4.90
C ALA A 131 -15.73 9.45 -4.27
N ALA A 132 -15.17 9.00 -3.14
CA ALA A 132 -15.69 7.88 -2.36
C ALA A 132 -16.81 8.28 -1.39
N GLY A 133 -17.22 9.55 -1.37
CA GLY A 133 -18.30 10.05 -0.52
C GLY A 133 -17.94 10.16 0.96
N TRP A 134 -16.64 10.24 1.31
CA TRP A 134 -16.21 10.47 2.69
C TRP A 134 -16.47 11.92 3.08
N ALA A 135 -17.10 12.14 4.22
CA ALA A 135 -17.44 13.48 4.68
C ALA A 135 -16.21 14.15 5.29
N ARG A 136 -15.89 15.39 4.87
CA ARG A 136 -14.83 16.20 5.46
C ARG A 136 -15.43 17.26 6.37
N ASP A 137 -14.93 17.35 7.59
CA ASP A 137 -15.34 18.39 8.55
C ASP A 137 -14.56 19.70 8.36
N ASP A 138 -14.98 20.74 9.09
CA ASP A 138 -14.35 22.08 9.04
C ASP A 138 -12.89 22.07 9.51
N SER A 139 -12.48 21.06 10.28
CA SER A 139 -11.08 20.85 10.68
C SER A 139 -10.23 20.18 9.59
N GLY A 140 -10.83 19.80 8.46
CA GLY A 140 -10.13 19.13 7.36
C GLY A 140 -9.95 17.63 7.56
N VAL A 141 -10.65 17.02 8.53
CA VAL A 141 -10.62 15.57 8.76
C VAL A 141 -11.71 14.91 7.93
N ALA A 142 -11.34 13.94 7.10
CA ALA A 142 -12.28 13.10 6.36
C ALA A 142 -12.69 11.88 7.19
N ARG A 143 -13.97 11.52 7.15
CA ARG A 143 -14.54 10.37 7.88
C ARG A 143 -15.30 9.44 6.96
N SER A 144 -15.13 8.15 7.21
CA SER A 144 -15.93 7.08 6.64
C SER A 144 -17.42 7.20 7.03
N ALA A 145 -18.30 6.58 6.26
CA ALA A 145 -19.75 6.67 6.46
C ALA A 145 -20.24 6.12 7.81
N ASP A 146 -19.51 5.17 8.40
CA ASP A 146 -19.79 4.64 9.74
C ASP A 146 -19.12 5.44 10.87
N GLY A 147 -18.35 6.47 10.52
CA GLY A 147 -17.62 7.34 11.45
C GLY A 147 -16.44 6.68 12.16
N MET A 148 -16.06 5.45 11.80
CA MET A 148 -15.03 4.69 12.52
C MET A 148 -13.62 4.97 12.00
N CYS A 149 -13.45 5.16 10.69
CA CYS A 149 -12.18 5.51 10.07
C CYS A 149 -12.09 7.00 9.74
N THR A 150 -10.96 7.61 10.09
CA THR A 150 -10.66 9.03 9.89
C THR A 150 -9.33 9.21 9.17
N ILE A 151 -9.26 10.20 8.28
CA ILE A 151 -8.04 10.60 7.58
C ILE A 151 -7.81 12.09 7.78
N GLU A 152 -6.62 12.42 8.24
CA GLU A 152 -6.18 13.79 8.51
C GLU A 152 -4.80 14.01 7.90
N HIS A 153 -4.59 15.18 7.31
CA HIS A 153 -3.25 15.66 6.99
C HIS A 153 -2.87 16.73 8.02
N ARG A 154 -2.14 16.30 9.05
CA ARG A 154 -1.77 17.16 10.18
C ARG A 154 -0.72 18.16 9.73
N PRO A 155 -0.94 19.47 9.91
CA PRO A 155 0.09 20.47 9.65
C PRO A 155 1.18 20.41 10.73
N VAL A 156 2.27 21.13 10.49
CA VAL A 156 3.31 21.36 11.50
C VAL A 156 2.67 21.99 12.74
N SER A 157 3.00 21.45 13.92
CA SER A 157 2.53 21.92 15.22
C SER A 157 3.62 21.77 16.28
N GLU A 158 3.41 22.28 17.50
CA GLU A 158 4.37 22.11 18.60
C GLU A 158 4.62 20.64 18.97
N LEU A 159 3.72 19.73 18.59
CA LEU A 159 3.83 18.28 18.80
C LEU A 159 4.38 17.54 17.57
N HIS A 160 4.40 18.18 16.40
CA HIS A 160 4.77 17.57 15.13
C HIS A 160 5.60 18.54 14.29
N ASP A 161 6.90 18.30 14.21
CA ASP A 161 7.85 19.18 13.49
C ASP A 161 7.68 19.15 11.97
N THR A 162 6.92 18.20 11.43
CA THR A 162 6.66 18.05 10.00
C THR A 162 5.19 17.70 9.74
N PRO A 163 4.62 18.06 8.58
CA PRO A 163 3.28 17.66 8.21
C PRO A 163 3.23 16.16 7.90
N GLU A 164 2.19 15.48 8.37
CA GLU A 164 2.07 14.03 8.26
C GLU A 164 0.63 13.63 7.95
N TRP A 165 0.47 12.56 7.18
CA TRP A 165 -0.83 11.92 7.04
C TRP A 165 -1.05 10.95 8.19
N HIS A 166 -2.18 11.10 8.88
CA HIS A 166 -2.64 10.21 9.93
C HIS A 166 -3.95 9.58 9.48
N ILE A 167 -3.96 8.25 9.40
CA ILE A 167 -5.15 7.47 9.12
C ILE A 167 -5.37 6.55 10.32
N GLU A 168 -6.52 6.70 10.96
CA GLU A 168 -6.84 5.92 12.15
C GLU A 168 -8.23 5.31 12.02
N THR A 169 -8.41 4.15 12.64
CA THR A 169 -9.72 3.55 12.82
C THR A 169 -9.97 3.37 14.31
N HIS A 170 -11.09 3.90 14.79
CA HIS A 170 -11.47 3.95 16.19
C HIS A 170 -12.83 3.29 16.41
N GLU A 171 -13.01 2.74 17.61
CA GLU A 171 -14.34 2.37 18.06
C GLU A 171 -15.20 3.62 18.29
N THR A 172 -16.32 3.75 17.58
CA THR A 172 -17.31 4.80 17.86
C THR A 172 -18.05 4.46 19.16
N ASN A 173 -18.31 5.45 20.03
CA ASN A 173 -19.15 5.38 21.24
C ASN A 173 -18.50 4.94 22.56
N PHE A 174 -17.18 4.79 22.65
CA PHE A 174 -16.53 4.77 23.97
C PHE A 174 -16.47 6.22 24.50
N HIS A 175 -17.30 6.50 25.50
CA HIS A 175 -17.56 7.83 26.09
C HIS A 175 -16.34 8.77 26.12
N GLU A 176 -16.51 9.94 25.49
CA GLU A 176 -15.80 11.21 25.73
C GLU A 176 -14.28 11.30 25.49
N LEU A 177 -13.58 10.22 25.15
CA LEU A 177 -12.11 10.24 24.96
C LEU A 177 -11.60 9.84 23.57
N GLY A 178 -12.49 9.67 22.60
CA GLY A 178 -12.13 9.02 21.33
C GLY A 178 -11.91 7.53 21.60
N GLY A 179 -12.79 6.68 21.06
CA GLY A 179 -12.78 5.27 21.44
C GLY A 179 -11.48 4.56 21.09
N ARG A 180 -11.33 3.33 21.62
CA ARG A 180 -10.12 2.53 21.46
C ARG A 180 -9.69 2.51 19.99
N ARG A 181 -8.45 2.90 19.72
CA ARG A 181 -7.86 2.79 18.39
C ARG A 181 -7.72 1.32 18.02
N ILE A 182 -8.34 0.95 16.91
CA ILE A 182 -8.32 -0.39 16.32
C ILE A 182 -7.01 -0.56 15.55
N TRP A 183 -6.69 0.38 14.67
CA TRP A 183 -5.38 0.46 13.99
C TRP A 183 -5.08 1.90 13.56
N HIS A 184 -3.83 2.12 13.17
CA HIS A 184 -3.37 3.38 12.60
C HIS A 184 -2.41 3.15 11.43
N ALA A 185 -2.26 4.16 10.59
CA ALA A 185 -1.23 4.30 9.60
C ALA A 185 -0.76 5.74 9.60
N HIS A 186 0.55 5.95 9.52
CA HIS A 186 1.12 7.28 9.36
C HIS A 186 2.07 7.31 8.16
N PHE A 187 2.03 8.41 7.42
CA PHE A 187 2.95 8.69 6.31
C PHE A 187 3.63 10.04 6.57
N HIS A 188 4.96 10.01 6.67
CA HIS A 188 5.77 11.20 6.93
C HIS A 188 5.76 12.20 5.76
N GLN A 189 6.13 13.46 6.02
CA GLN A 189 6.09 14.58 5.07
C GLN A 189 6.58 14.29 3.65
N ASN A 190 7.66 13.52 3.53
CA ASN A 190 8.34 13.28 2.26
C ASN A 190 7.80 12.07 1.49
N VAL A 191 6.77 11.39 2.02
CA VAL A 191 6.05 10.35 1.28
C VAL A 191 5.32 10.98 0.10
N SER A 192 5.58 10.47 -1.09
CA SER A 192 4.95 10.99 -2.30
C SER A 192 3.43 10.78 -2.29
N ALA A 193 2.68 11.79 -2.76
CA ALA A 193 1.21 11.79 -2.77
C ALA A 193 0.61 10.57 -3.49
N HIS A 194 1.26 10.02 -4.52
CA HIS A 194 0.77 8.80 -5.19
C HIS A 194 0.74 7.56 -4.28
N LEU A 195 1.63 7.46 -3.27
CA LEU A 195 1.63 6.36 -2.31
C LEU A 195 0.48 6.50 -1.30
N VAL A 196 0.29 7.71 -0.76
CA VAL A 196 -0.85 8.03 0.11
C VAL A 196 -2.16 7.82 -0.64
N ASN A 197 -2.23 8.28 -1.90
CA ASN A 197 -3.40 8.06 -2.73
C ASN A 197 -3.67 6.58 -3.00
N ALA A 198 -2.64 5.74 -3.18
CA ALA A 198 -2.83 4.30 -3.34
C ALA A 198 -3.41 3.65 -2.07
N PHE A 199 -2.96 4.08 -0.89
CA PHE A 199 -3.53 3.66 0.39
C PHE A 199 -5.00 4.06 0.49
N VAL A 200 -5.29 5.35 0.27
CA VAL A 200 -6.65 5.91 0.32
C VAL A 200 -7.57 5.21 -0.67
N THR A 201 -7.15 5.07 -1.94
CA THR A 201 -7.95 4.40 -2.98
C THR A 201 -8.29 2.97 -2.58
N ALA A 202 -7.33 2.22 -2.04
CA ALA A 202 -7.57 0.84 -1.62
C ALA A 202 -8.46 0.75 -0.37
N LEU A 203 -8.37 1.72 0.53
CA LEU A 203 -9.17 1.77 1.76
C LEU A 203 -10.62 2.18 1.50
N THR A 204 -10.85 3.10 0.57
CA THR A 204 -12.17 3.66 0.26
C THR A 204 -12.96 2.86 -0.78
N ASP A 205 -12.33 1.89 -1.44
CA ASP A 205 -12.97 0.99 -2.39
C ASP A 205 -14.09 0.18 -1.72
N THR A 206 -15.27 0.23 -2.33
CA THR A 206 -16.49 -0.43 -1.84
C THR A 206 -16.49 -1.93 -2.07
N ALA A 207 -15.62 -2.47 -2.94
CA ALA A 207 -15.54 -3.90 -3.17
C ALA A 207 -15.03 -4.61 -1.90
N PRO A 208 -15.70 -5.67 -1.43
CA PRO A 208 -15.34 -6.34 -0.18
C PRO A 208 -13.97 -7.00 -0.26
N LEU A 209 -13.32 -7.18 0.89
CA LEU A 209 -12.11 -7.97 1.00
C LEU A 209 -12.45 -9.42 1.29
N GLN A 210 -11.72 -10.34 0.66
CA GLN A 210 -11.93 -11.77 0.82
C GLN A 210 -11.32 -12.25 2.14
N ARG A 211 -12.13 -12.88 2.97
CA ARG A 211 -11.69 -13.52 4.22
C ARG A 211 -12.17 -14.96 4.25
N GLY A 212 -11.41 -15.84 4.87
CA GLY A 212 -11.89 -17.19 5.16
C GLY A 212 -12.99 -17.16 6.21
N MET A 213 -13.90 -18.13 6.17
CA MET A 213 -14.86 -18.38 7.24
C MET A 213 -14.11 -18.47 8.59
N HIS A 214 -14.55 -17.67 9.56
CA HIS A 214 -13.94 -17.52 10.90
C HIS A 214 -12.57 -16.84 10.94
N GLU A 215 -12.10 -16.24 9.84
CA GLU A 215 -10.91 -15.41 9.89
C GLU A 215 -11.20 -14.13 10.69
N PRO A 216 -10.32 -13.74 11.64
CA PRO A 216 -10.56 -12.60 12.50
C PRO A 216 -10.58 -11.29 11.71
N THR A 217 -11.57 -10.46 12.01
CA THR A 217 -11.69 -9.09 11.51
C THR A 217 -11.03 -8.12 12.49
N ALA A 218 -10.86 -6.86 12.09
CA ALA A 218 -10.34 -5.83 13.00
C ALA A 218 -11.37 -5.45 14.08
N HIS A 219 -12.67 -5.63 13.77
CA HIS A 219 -13.76 -5.20 14.63
C HIS A 219 -15.04 -5.98 14.36
N TYR A 220 -15.88 -6.17 15.39
CA TYR A 220 -17.15 -6.91 15.29
C TYR A 220 -18.20 -6.25 14.38
N ARG A 221 -18.01 -4.97 14.02
CA ARG A 221 -18.86 -4.25 13.06
C ARG A 221 -18.52 -4.56 11.59
N ALA A 222 -17.45 -5.30 11.32
CA ALA A 222 -17.22 -5.83 9.99
C ALA A 222 -18.34 -6.80 9.64
N VAL A 223 -19.00 -6.54 8.51
CA VAL A 223 -20.00 -7.42 7.92
C VAL A 223 -19.28 -8.48 7.11
N GLN A 224 -19.60 -9.75 7.36
CA GLN A 224 -19.10 -10.91 6.63
C GLN A 224 -20.29 -11.64 5.99
N GLU A 225 -20.30 -11.71 4.66
CA GLU A 225 -21.32 -12.42 3.89
C GLU A 225 -20.69 -13.53 3.06
N PRO A 226 -21.36 -14.68 2.85
CA PRO A 226 -20.83 -15.73 1.97
C PRO A 226 -20.49 -15.16 0.59
N SER A 227 -19.24 -15.34 0.17
CA SER A 227 -18.78 -14.82 -1.12
C SER A 227 -19.35 -15.63 -2.28
N PRO A 228 -19.68 -15.00 -3.42
CA PRO A 228 -19.96 -15.72 -4.66
C PRO A 228 -18.70 -16.34 -5.29
N LEU A 229 -17.51 -15.95 -4.82
CA LEU A 229 -16.26 -16.49 -5.33
C LEU A 229 -16.01 -17.91 -4.82
N SER A 230 -15.46 -18.74 -5.69
CA SER A 230 -14.86 -20.01 -5.27
C SER A 230 -13.47 -19.78 -4.67
N PRO A 231 -12.99 -20.70 -3.81
CA PRO A 231 -11.63 -20.65 -3.30
C PRO A 231 -10.57 -20.53 -4.40
N GLN A 232 -10.76 -21.25 -5.51
CA GLN A 232 -9.85 -21.19 -6.66
C GLN A 232 -9.81 -19.80 -7.29
N GLN A 233 -10.96 -19.10 -7.40
CA GLN A 233 -10.99 -17.73 -7.94
C GLN A 233 -10.23 -16.73 -7.06
N VAL A 234 -10.20 -16.93 -5.74
CA VAL A 234 -9.39 -16.11 -4.82
C VAL A 234 -7.89 -16.32 -5.09
N VAL A 235 -7.48 -17.58 -5.28
CA VAL A 235 -6.10 -17.95 -5.61
C VAL A 235 -5.68 -17.41 -6.99
N ASP A 236 -6.55 -17.53 -7.97
CA ASP A 236 -6.33 -17.06 -9.33
C ASP A 236 -6.19 -15.53 -9.35
N ALA A 237 -7.07 -14.81 -8.65
CA ALA A 237 -7.00 -13.35 -8.52
C ALA A 237 -5.66 -12.87 -7.92
N HIS A 238 -5.18 -13.54 -6.87
CA HIS A 238 -3.85 -13.24 -6.30
C HIS A 238 -2.74 -13.52 -7.30
N THR A 239 -2.78 -14.68 -7.97
CA THR A 239 -1.77 -15.08 -8.96
C THR A 239 -1.71 -14.11 -10.14
N ASP A 240 -2.86 -13.66 -10.64
CA ASP A 240 -2.96 -12.71 -11.75
C ASP A 240 -2.48 -11.31 -11.35
N ARG A 241 -2.75 -10.87 -10.12
CA ARG A 241 -2.14 -9.65 -9.57
C ARG A 241 -0.61 -9.73 -9.58
N LEU A 242 -0.01 -10.85 -9.16
CA LEU A 242 1.45 -11.02 -9.17
C LEU A 242 2.03 -10.97 -10.59
N LYS A 243 1.38 -11.64 -11.56
CA LYS A 243 1.77 -11.56 -12.98
C LYS A 243 1.71 -10.10 -13.49
N ALA A 244 0.67 -9.36 -13.13
CA ALA A 244 0.50 -7.97 -13.51
C ALA A 244 1.61 -7.07 -12.93
N ILE A 245 1.98 -7.27 -11.66
CA ILE A 245 3.12 -6.57 -11.02
C ILE A 245 4.41 -6.85 -11.79
N THR A 246 4.74 -8.12 -12.02
CA THR A 246 5.95 -8.50 -12.76
C THR A 246 5.97 -7.88 -14.17
N ALA A 247 4.85 -7.89 -14.88
CA ALA A 247 4.74 -7.28 -16.21
C ALA A 247 4.97 -5.76 -16.17
N ARG A 248 4.38 -5.06 -15.21
CA ARG A 248 4.52 -3.60 -15.02
C ARG A 248 5.96 -3.22 -14.67
N VAL A 249 6.60 -3.93 -13.74
CA VAL A 249 8.00 -3.70 -13.37
C VAL A 249 8.93 -3.93 -14.56
N ARG A 250 8.72 -5.01 -15.32
CA ARG A 250 9.49 -5.26 -16.57
C ARG A 250 9.28 -4.18 -17.62
N ALA A 251 8.06 -3.66 -17.76
CA ALA A 251 7.77 -2.56 -18.67
C ALA A 251 8.46 -1.26 -18.23
N ALA A 252 8.45 -0.94 -16.93
CA ALA A 252 9.12 0.22 -16.37
C ALA A 252 10.63 0.18 -16.61
N ARG A 253 11.29 -0.94 -16.30
CA ARG A 253 12.73 -1.13 -16.54
C ARG A 253 13.09 -0.95 -18.02
N ARG A 254 12.29 -1.50 -18.95
CA ARG A 254 12.50 -1.32 -20.40
C ARG A 254 12.38 0.13 -20.86
N ARG A 255 11.54 0.95 -20.22
CA ARG A 255 11.42 2.37 -20.54
C ARG A 255 12.64 3.16 -20.07
N GLN A 256 13.19 2.81 -18.91
CA GLN A 256 14.38 3.46 -18.35
C GLN A 256 15.65 3.14 -19.14
N THR A 257 15.76 1.96 -19.75
CA THR A 257 16.92 1.57 -20.56
C THR A 257 16.84 2.00 -22.03
N LYS A 258 15.73 2.61 -22.48
CA LYS A 258 15.61 3.11 -23.85
C LYS A 258 16.51 4.35 -24.02
N PRO A 259 17.51 4.35 -24.92
CA PRO A 259 18.33 5.52 -25.18
C PRO A 259 17.46 6.67 -25.67
N ALA A 260 17.70 7.89 -25.18
CA ALA A 260 17.10 9.08 -25.74
C ALA A 260 17.44 9.15 -27.25
N PRO A 261 16.49 9.51 -28.13
CA PRO A 261 16.82 9.72 -29.54
C PRO A 261 17.90 10.80 -29.63
N ALA A 262 19.01 10.48 -30.30
CA ALA A 262 20.11 11.41 -30.49
C ALA A 262 19.56 12.73 -31.10
N PRO A 263 20.01 13.90 -30.61
CA PRO A 263 19.58 15.15 -31.20
C PRO A 263 19.99 15.13 -32.68
N VAL A 264 18.99 15.30 -33.56
CA VAL A 264 19.24 15.47 -34.99
C VAL A 264 19.96 16.80 -35.13
N HIS A 265 21.28 16.77 -35.29
CA HIS A 265 22.02 17.93 -35.73
C HIS A 265 21.57 18.25 -37.16
N THR A 266 20.59 19.15 -37.28
CA THR A 266 20.27 19.82 -38.54
C THR A 266 21.52 20.57 -38.97
N ARG A 267 22.27 19.97 -39.90
CA ARG A 267 23.42 20.59 -40.55
C ARG A 267 22.87 21.71 -41.43
N THR A 268 22.89 22.93 -40.93
CA THR A 268 22.52 24.14 -41.68
C THR A 268 23.43 24.22 -42.89
N ALA A 269 22.89 24.02 -44.08
CA ALA A 269 23.62 24.17 -45.33
C ALA A 269 23.96 25.65 -45.50
N GLN A 270 25.26 25.94 -45.46
CA GLN A 270 25.82 27.27 -45.69
C GLN A 270 25.61 27.65 -47.17
N PRO A 271 24.94 28.77 -47.49
CA PRO A 271 24.73 29.15 -48.88
C PRO A 271 26.05 29.52 -49.56
N ALA A 272 26.32 28.88 -50.69
CA ALA A 272 27.45 29.22 -51.55
C ALA A 272 27.27 30.62 -52.14
N ALA A 273 28.32 31.43 -52.06
CA ALA A 273 28.43 32.73 -52.69
C ALA A 273 28.21 32.62 -54.22
N ARG A 274 27.47 33.58 -54.79
CA ARG A 274 27.52 33.86 -56.23
C ARG A 274 27.85 35.34 -56.45
N ARG A 275 28.75 35.51 -57.41
CA ARG A 275 29.36 36.71 -57.98
C ARG A 275 28.35 37.79 -58.38
#